data_AF-A0A842ZUS2-F1
#
_entry.id   AF-A0A842ZUS2-F1
#
_cell.length_a   1.000
_cell.length_b   1.000
_cell.length_c   1.000
_cell.angle_alpha   90.00
_cell.angle_beta   90.00
_cell.angle_gamma   90.00
#
_symmetry.space_group_name_H-M   'P 1'
#
loop_
_entity.id
_entity.type
_entity.pdbx_description
1 polymer ?
#
loop_
_entity_poly.entity_id
_entity_poly.type
_entity_poly.pdbx_seq_one_letter_code
_entity_poly.pdbx_strand_id
1 'polypeptide(L)' 'MNKAPIIEKCLGCREIEDEGTCRSYFLPSALWQRGNCPRATHLEKIVKPNVKLNPIKASKRGIKGV' A
#
# COMPACT_ATOMS: atom_id res chain seq x y z
N MET A 1 -12.00 -28.42 7.30
CA MET A 1 -12.03 -27.17 6.51
C MET A 1 -10.58 -26.81 6.23
N ASN A 2 -10.13 -26.89 4.99
CA ASN A 2 -8.73 -26.64 4.63
C ASN A 2 -8.58 -25.20 4.15
N LYS A 3 -7.52 -24.51 4.61
CA LYS A 3 -7.16 -23.18 4.13
C LYS A 3 -6.49 -23.31 2.76
N ALA A 4 -6.83 -22.42 1.83
CA ALA A 4 -6.17 -22.36 0.53
C ALA A 4 -4.77 -21.73 0.67
N PRO A 5 -3.80 -22.17 -0.16
CA PRO A 5 -2.44 -21.65 -0.12
C PRO A 5 -2.39 -20.17 -0.50
N ILE A 6 -1.37 -19.47 0.01
CA ILE A 6 -1.10 -18.08 -0.32
C ILE A 6 -0.67 -17.93 -1.78
N ILE A 7 -1.11 -16.85 -2.42
CA ILE A 7 -0.71 -16.51 -3.79
C ILE A 7 0.61 -15.72 -3.78
N GLU A 8 1.31 -15.66 -4.91
CA GLU A 8 2.57 -14.92 -5.08
C GLU A 8 2.50 -13.47 -4.57
N LYS A 9 1.36 -12.80 -4.76
CA LYS A 9 1.15 -11.41 -4.33
C LYS A 9 1.13 -11.24 -2.82
N CYS A 10 0.88 -12.32 -2.10
CA CYS A 10 0.80 -12.34 -0.64
C CYS A 10 2.15 -12.69 0.00
N LEU A 11 3.18 -13.08 -0.78
CA LEU A 11 4.52 -13.38 -0.27
C LEU A 11 5.07 -12.19 0.54
N GLY A 12 5.52 -12.45 1.77
CA GLY A 12 5.97 -11.42 2.71
C GLY A 12 4.87 -10.83 3.60
N CYS A 13 3.63 -11.32 3.52
CA CYS A 13 2.59 -10.93 4.48
C CYS A 13 2.93 -11.46 5.89
N ARG A 14 2.69 -10.65 6.92
CA ARG A 14 3.03 -10.99 8.31
C ARG A 14 2.14 -12.08 8.92
N GLU A 15 1.08 -12.45 8.21
CA GLU A 15 0.09 -13.46 8.62
C GLU A 15 0.23 -14.77 7.83
N ILE A 16 1.39 -15.03 7.23
CA ILE A 16 1.70 -16.33 6.60
C ILE A 16 2.19 -17.29 7.67
N GLU A 17 1.59 -18.48 7.72
CA GLU A 17 2.07 -19.61 8.53
C GLU A 17 3.12 -20.42 7.74
N ASP A 18 3.94 -21.22 8.42
CA ASP A 18 5.03 -22.01 7.84
C ASP A 18 4.56 -22.98 6.73
N GLU A 19 3.29 -23.38 6.74
CA GLU A 19 2.63 -24.17 5.70
C GLU A 19 2.24 -23.38 4.43
N GLY A 20 2.57 -22.09 4.34
CA GLY A 20 2.23 -21.26 3.19
C GLY A 20 0.72 -20.96 3.09
N THR A 21 0.03 -20.93 4.24
CA THR A 21 -1.39 -20.55 4.32
C THR A 21 -1.54 -19.24 5.12
N CYS A 22 -2.66 -18.55 4.90
CA CYS A 22 -2.94 -17.32 5.65
C CYS A 22 -3.56 -17.65 7.02
N ARG A 23 -2.99 -17.12 8.09
CA ARG A 23 -3.49 -17.30 9.46
C ARG A 23 -4.89 -16.74 9.64
N SER A 24 -5.14 -15.55 9.10
CA SER A 24 -6.40 -14.79 9.29
C SER A 24 -7.51 -15.18 8.31
N TYR A 25 -7.19 -15.77 7.16
CA TYR A 25 -8.18 -16.02 6.11
C TYR A 25 -8.04 -17.40 5.46
N PHE A 26 -9.18 -18.04 5.21
CA PHE A 26 -9.25 -19.34 4.54
C PHE A 26 -8.99 -19.29 3.03
N LEU A 27 -9.29 -18.17 2.38
CA LEU A 27 -9.17 -18.01 0.92
C LEU A 27 -8.42 -16.72 0.59
N PRO A 28 -7.08 -16.73 0.56
CA PRO A 28 -6.30 -15.54 0.21
C PRO A 28 -6.64 -15.06 -1.21
N SER A 29 -6.81 -15.96 -2.19
CA SER A 29 -7.14 -15.59 -3.59
C SER A 29 -8.39 -14.71 -3.69
N ALA A 30 -9.45 -15.01 -2.94
CA ALA A 30 -10.69 -14.24 -2.95
C ALA A 30 -10.55 -12.81 -2.40
N LEU A 31 -9.62 -12.60 -1.45
CA LEU A 31 -9.32 -11.24 -0.95
C LEU A 31 -8.70 -10.38 -2.05
N TRP A 32 -7.79 -10.97 -2.83
CA TRP A 32 -7.12 -10.30 -3.93
C TRP A 32 -8.04 -10.03 -5.12
N GLN A 33 -9.08 -10.84 -5.33
CA GLN A 33 -10.12 -10.53 -6.32
C GLN A 33 -10.86 -9.22 -5.99
N ARG A 34 -10.99 -8.87 -4.71
CA ARG A 34 -11.66 -7.63 -4.27
C ARG A 34 -10.77 -6.39 -4.31
N GLY A 35 -9.47 -6.55 -4.56
CA GLY A 35 -8.53 -5.43 -4.67
C GLY A 35 -7.17 -5.76 -4.05
N ASN A 36 -7.06 -5.61 -2.73
CA ASN A 36 -5.78 -5.72 -2.02
C ASN A 36 -5.88 -6.62 -0.79
N CYS A 37 -4.74 -7.10 -0.31
CA CYS A 37 -4.68 -7.79 0.98
C CYS A 37 -5.19 -6.86 2.10
N PRO A 38 -6.15 -7.30 2.93
CA PRO A 38 -6.73 -6.49 4.02
C PRO A 38 -5.70 -6.12 5.10
N ARG A 39 -4.65 -6.93 5.26
CA ARG A 39 -3.56 -6.61 6.19
C ARG A 39 -2.61 -5.56 5.65
N ALA A 40 -2.47 -5.48 4.33
CA ALA A 40 -1.63 -4.54 3.60
C ALA A 40 -0.19 -4.38 4.15
N THR A 41 0.34 -5.37 4.89
CA THR A 41 1.64 -5.28 5.54
C THR A 41 2.80 -5.43 4.56
N HIS A 42 2.57 -6.18 3.49
CA HIS A 42 3.54 -6.43 2.40
C HIS A 42 3.27 -5.55 1.19
N LEU A 43 2.13 -4.84 1.18
CA LEU A 43 1.86 -3.86 0.16
C LEU A 43 2.62 -2.61 0.58
N GLU A 44 3.86 -2.49 0.10
CA GLU A 44 4.58 -1.22 0.14
C GLU A 44 3.67 -0.18 -0.51
N LYS A 45 3.05 0.65 0.33
CA LYS A 45 2.37 1.84 -0.15
C LYS A 45 3.45 2.65 -0.82
N ILE A 46 3.54 2.57 -2.14
CA ILE A 46 4.23 3.55 -2.95
C ILE A 46 3.42 4.82 -2.72
N VAL A 47 3.73 5.51 -1.63
CA VAL A 47 3.26 6.86 -1.37
C VAL A 47 3.93 7.66 -2.46
N LYS A 48 3.34 7.71 -3.65
CA LYS A 48 3.81 8.60 -4.71
C LYS A 48 3.74 9.99 -4.08
N PRO A 49 4.86 10.68 -3.81
CA PRO A 49 4.78 12.07 -3.43
C PRO A 49 4.41 12.80 -4.71
N ASN A 50 3.14 12.79 -5.09
CA ASN A 50 2.60 13.74 -6.06
C ASN A 50 2.37 15.09 -5.36
N VAL A 51 3.29 15.44 -4.44
CA VAL A 51 3.46 16.81 -4.04
C VAL A 51 4.21 17.45 -5.19
N LYS A 52 3.45 17.82 -6.23
CA LYS A 52 3.85 18.90 -7.12
C LYS A 52 3.89 20.16 -6.25
N LEU A 53 4.96 20.32 -5.48
CA LEU A 53 5.41 21.62 -5.02
C LEU A 53 5.78 22.37 -6.29
N ASN A 54 4.77 23.03 -6.88
CA ASN A 54 4.99 24.04 -7.88
C ASN A 54 4.99 25.36 -7.10
N PRO A 55 6.15 25.90 -6.69
CA PRO A 55 6.21 27.23 -6.13
C PRO A 55 5.98 28.27 -7.24
N ILE A 56 4.77 28.30 -7.83
CA ILE A 56 4.27 29.52 -8.47
C ILE A 56 3.74 30.39 -7.33
N LYS A 57 4.68 31.02 -6.61
CA LYS A 57 4.41 32.33 -6.01
C LYS A 57 5.46 33.31 -6.48
N ALA A 58 5.54 33.42 -7.81
CA ALA A 58 5.74 34.70 -8.46
C ALA A 58 4.62 35.64 -8.01
N SER A 59 4.81 36.34 -6.90
CA SER A 59 4.20 37.66 -6.73
C SER A 59 5.25 38.60 -6.19
N LYS A 60 6.04 39.07 -7.16
CA LYS A 60 6.72 40.35 -7.14
C LYS A 60 5.70 41.44 -6.83
N ARG A 61 5.59 41.85 -5.55
CA ARG A 61 4.98 43.13 -5.15
C ARG A 61 5.74 43.73 -3.96
N GLY A 62 6.68 44.60 -4.32
CA GLY A 62 6.99 45.84 -3.60
C GLY A 62 7.56 45.74 -2.19
N ILE A 63 8.89 45.72 -2.07
CA ILE A 63 9.54 46.44 -0.97
C ILE A 63 10.41 47.56 -1.57
N LYS A 64 9.78 48.72 -1.81
CA LYS A 64 10.49 50.00 -1.68
C LYS A 64 10.30 50.40 -0.21
N GLY A 65 11.24 49.99 0.62
CA GLY A 65 11.39 50.46 1.99
C GLY A 65 12.41 51.60 2.01
N VAL A 66 12.12 52.58 2.85
CA VAL A 66 12.74 53.90 3.03
C VAL A 66 14.26 53.89 3.18
#